data_AF-A0A1V9YMH3-F1
#
_entry.id   AF-A0A1V9YMH3-F1
#
_cell.length_a   1.000
_cell.length_b   1.000
_cell.length_c   1.000
_cell.angle_alpha   90.00
_cell.angle_beta   90.00
_cell.angle_gamma   90.00
#
_symmetry.space_group_name_H-M   'P 1'
#
loop_
_entity.id
_entity.type
_entity.pdbx_description
1 polymer ?
#
loop_
_entity_poly.entity_id
_entity_poly.type
_entity_poly.pdbx_seq_one_letter_code
_entity_poly.pdbx_strand_id
1 'polypeptide(L)'
;MDAFDHAPINAAYAEFQAEYERKIQETAEAHEQVAAENRAKAFEAMEAFKAERERLREAKIQANRTLEAATVEKLDADLVSANPWERVVTLVELESIKAKAAKRVAAEARARGEKPEAAKLDLEEVDVTRMKQIFLQLKQEPLELTRGIESH
;
A
#
# COMPACT_ATOMS: atom_id res chain seq x y z
N MET A 1 21.02 86.37 -19.11
CA MET A 1 20.36 85.47 -20.08
C MET A 1 21.07 84.13 -20.02
N ASP A 2 20.54 83.05 -19.49
CA ASP A 2 19.44 82.86 -18.56
C ASP A 2 19.90 81.73 -17.65
N ALA A 3 19.67 81.92 -16.36
CA ALA A 3 19.81 80.89 -15.36
C ALA A 3 18.71 79.85 -15.63
N PHE A 4 18.99 78.87 -16.48
CA PHE A 4 18.23 77.62 -16.47
C PHE A 4 18.77 76.80 -15.30
N ASP A 5 18.22 77.12 -14.13
CA ASP A 5 18.38 76.41 -12.88
C ASP A 5 17.77 75.01 -13.03
N HIS A 6 18.54 74.08 -13.61
CA HIS A 6 18.16 72.67 -13.79
C HIS A 6 18.41 71.81 -12.53
N ALA A 7 18.87 72.41 -11.43
CA ALA A 7 19.15 71.72 -10.17
C ALA A 7 17.97 70.93 -9.59
N PRO A 8 16.71 71.44 -9.55
CA PRO A 8 15.60 70.70 -8.94
C PRO A 8 15.15 69.49 -9.78
N ILE A 9 15.36 69.51 -11.10
CA ILE A 9 15.02 68.38 -12.00
C ILE A 9 16.00 67.22 -11.80
N ASN A 10 17.29 67.52 -11.61
CA ASN A 10 18.31 66.51 -11.33
C ASN A 10 18.15 65.87 -9.94
N ALA A 11 17.76 66.66 -8.93
CA ALA A 11 17.52 66.13 -7.58
C ALA A 11 16.29 65.20 -7.55
N ALA A 12 15.16 65.61 -8.14
CA ALA A 12 13.96 64.78 -8.20
C ALA A 12 14.18 63.49 -9.01
N TYR A 13 14.97 63.55 -10.08
CA TYR A 13 15.33 62.35 -10.86
C TYR A 13 16.25 61.41 -10.07
N ALA A 14 17.23 61.95 -9.33
CA ALA A 14 18.12 61.14 -8.48
C ALA A 14 17.35 60.45 -7.34
N GLU A 15 16.40 61.13 -6.70
CA GLU A 15 15.50 60.53 -5.69
C GLU A 15 14.65 59.41 -6.30
N PHE A 16 14.07 59.64 -7.49
CA PHE A 16 13.30 58.62 -8.20
C PHE A 16 14.16 57.39 -8.55
N GLN A 17 15.39 57.59 -9.03
CA GLN A 17 16.32 56.50 -9.32
C GLN A 17 16.67 55.71 -8.06
N ALA A 18 16.96 56.39 -6.94
CA ALA A 18 17.27 55.74 -5.67
C ALA A 18 16.10 54.91 -5.14
N GLU A 19 14.86 55.42 -5.23
CA GLU A 19 13.67 54.65 -4.86
C GLU A 19 13.44 53.46 -5.79
N TYR A 20 13.69 53.62 -7.09
CA TYR A 20 13.54 52.55 -8.07
C TYR A 20 14.55 51.43 -7.84
N GLU A 21 15.82 51.78 -7.59
CA GLU A 21 16.87 50.82 -7.23
C GLU A 21 16.54 50.10 -5.91
N ARG A 22 16.03 50.81 -4.91
CA ARG A 22 15.57 50.21 -3.66
C ARG A 22 14.47 49.18 -3.91
N LYS A 23 13.46 49.51 -4.73
CA LYS A 23 12.38 48.58 -5.09
C LYS A 23 12.88 47.35 -5.84
N ILE A 24 13.88 47.50 -6.71
CA ILE A 24 14.51 46.37 -7.40
C ILE A 24 15.19 45.45 -6.37
N GLN A 25 15.95 46.02 -5.43
CA GLN A 25 16.63 45.25 -4.38
C GLN A 25 15.62 44.53 -3.47
N GLU A 26 14.61 45.24 -2.97
CA GLU A 26 13.52 44.66 -2.15
C GLU A 26 12.84 43.49 -2.88
N THR A 27 12.58 43.64 -4.19
CA THR A 27 11.96 42.59 -5.00
C THR A 27 12.90 41.40 -5.19
N ALA A 28 14.19 41.64 -5.44
CA ALA A 28 15.20 40.60 -5.58
C ALA A 28 15.35 39.79 -4.28
N GLU A 29 15.41 40.46 -3.13
CA GLU A 29 15.47 39.83 -1.81
C GLU A 29 14.21 39.00 -1.52
N ALA A 30 13.02 39.51 -1.84
CA ALA A 30 11.77 38.77 -1.68
C ALA A 30 11.75 37.50 -2.54
N HIS A 31 12.23 37.56 -3.79
CA HIS A 31 12.34 36.38 -4.65
C HIS A 31 13.35 35.36 -4.11
N GLU A 32 14.48 35.82 -3.57
CA GLU A 32 15.48 34.93 -2.97
C GLU A 32 14.92 34.21 -1.73
N GLN A 33 14.19 34.93 -0.87
CA GLN A 33 13.52 34.35 0.30
C GLN A 33 12.51 33.28 -0.10
N VAL A 34 11.63 33.57 -1.06
CA VAL A 34 10.65 32.59 -1.57
C VAL A 34 11.36 31.39 -2.19
N ALA A 35 12.43 31.60 -2.94
CA ALA A 35 13.21 30.50 -3.51
C ALA A 35 13.87 29.64 -2.43
N ALA A 36 14.39 30.24 -1.36
CA ALA A 36 14.96 29.53 -0.22
C ALA A 36 13.90 28.70 0.53
N GLU A 37 12.74 29.29 0.82
CA GLU A 37 11.62 28.58 1.44
C GLU A 37 11.12 27.41 0.60
N ASN A 38 10.97 27.60 -0.71
CA ASN A 38 10.52 26.54 -1.60
C ASN A 38 11.52 25.39 -1.68
N ARG A 39 12.83 25.70 -1.69
CA ARG A 39 13.86 24.66 -1.59
C ARG A 39 13.77 23.90 -0.26
N ALA A 40 13.63 24.61 0.86
CA ALA A 40 13.49 23.98 2.17
C ALA A 40 12.27 23.05 2.25
N LYS A 41 11.10 23.53 1.82
CA LYS A 41 9.86 22.73 1.76
C LYS A 41 10.00 21.51 0.84
N ALA A 42 10.69 21.65 -0.29
CA ALA A 42 10.93 20.53 -1.20
C ALA A 42 11.84 19.46 -0.55
N PHE A 43 12.88 19.86 0.17
CA PHE A 43 13.72 18.93 0.93
C PHE A 43 12.94 18.21 2.03
N GLU A 44 12.16 18.94 2.83
CA GLU A 44 11.31 18.36 3.87
C GLU A 44 10.31 17.35 3.30
N ALA A 45 9.64 17.69 2.19
CA ALA A 45 8.71 16.79 1.52
C ALA A 45 9.39 15.51 1.02
N MET A 46 10.61 15.63 0.49
CA MET A 46 11.40 14.48 0.03
C MET A 46 11.82 13.57 1.18
N GLU A 47 12.24 14.13 2.31
CA GLU A 47 12.61 13.34 3.49
C GLU A 47 11.39 12.69 4.13
N ALA A 48 10.26 13.40 4.24
CA ALA A 48 9.01 12.83 4.71
C ALA A 48 8.53 11.66 3.82
N PHE A 49 8.65 11.81 2.50
CA PHE A 49 8.31 10.74 1.56
C PHE A 49 9.20 9.49 1.73
N LYS A 50 10.52 9.68 1.89
CA LYS A 50 11.44 8.56 2.16
C LYS A 50 11.12 7.87 3.47
N ALA A 51 10.89 8.65 4.54
CA ALA A 51 10.56 8.12 5.86
C ALA A 51 9.27 7.29 5.82
N GLU A 52 8.22 7.80 5.19
CA GLU A 52 6.95 7.06 5.06
C GLU A 52 7.12 5.77 4.24
N ARG A 53 7.91 5.83 3.16
CA ARG A 53 8.17 4.66 2.32
C ARG A 53 8.91 3.56 3.07
N GLU A 54 9.92 3.92 3.86
CA GLU A 54 10.62 2.95 4.71
C GLU A 54 9.69 2.39 5.80
N ARG A 55 8.88 3.23 6.45
CA ARG A 55 7.87 2.79 7.43
C ARG A 55 6.91 1.75 6.82
N LEU A 56 6.41 2.00 5.62
CA LEU A 56 5.52 1.07 4.91
C LEU A 56 6.23 -0.22 4.52
N ARG A 57 7.51 -0.15 4.12
CA ARG A 57 8.33 -1.32 3.81
C ARG A 57 8.52 -2.17 5.05
N GLU A 58 8.91 -1.57 6.17
CA GLU A 58 9.11 -2.26 7.45
C GLU A 58 7.81 -2.88 7.96
N ALA A 59 6.69 -2.15 7.90
CA ALA A 59 5.38 -2.66 8.26
C ALA A 59 5.00 -3.89 7.44
N LYS A 60 5.26 -3.88 6.12
CA LYS A 60 5.03 -5.03 5.25
C LYS A 60 5.92 -6.22 5.59
N ILE A 61 7.20 -5.97 5.88
CA ILE A 61 8.13 -7.03 6.30
C ILE A 61 7.66 -7.67 7.61
N GLN A 62 7.24 -6.86 8.59
CA GLN A 62 6.76 -7.35 9.87
C GLN A 62 5.46 -8.16 9.70
N ALA A 63 4.51 -7.65 8.92
CA ALA A 63 3.27 -8.37 8.61
C ALA A 63 3.54 -9.71 7.91
N ASN A 64 4.50 -9.78 6.99
CA ASN A 64 4.88 -11.04 6.37
C ASN A 64 5.52 -12.01 7.37
N ARG A 65 6.43 -11.54 8.23
CA ARG A 65 7.05 -12.38 9.26
C ARG A 65 6.04 -12.95 10.25
N THR A 66 5.07 -12.14 10.68
CA THR A 66 4.00 -12.59 11.59
C THR A 66 3.08 -13.58 10.92
N LEU A 67 2.73 -13.37 9.64
CA LEU A 67 1.95 -14.33 8.86
C LEU A 67 2.71 -15.66 8.68
N GLU A 68 4.01 -15.62 8.38
CA GLU A 68 4.86 -16.80 8.26
C GLU A 68 4.92 -17.57 9.59
N ALA A 69 5.15 -16.88 10.71
CA ALA A 69 5.16 -17.49 12.04
C ALA A 69 3.82 -18.17 12.37
N ALA A 70 2.70 -17.48 12.16
CA ALA A 70 1.36 -18.05 12.39
C ALA A 70 1.06 -19.24 11.47
N THR A 71 1.58 -19.22 10.24
CA THR A 71 1.44 -20.33 9.30
C THR A 71 2.22 -21.55 9.76
N VAL A 72 3.46 -21.36 10.24
CA VAL A 72 4.27 -22.45 10.80
C VAL A 72 3.61 -23.04 12.04
N GLU A 73 3.16 -22.20 12.97
CA GLU A 73 2.45 -22.66 14.18
C GLU A 73 1.19 -23.47 13.84
N LYS A 74 0.43 -23.03 12.83
CA LYS A 74 -0.72 -23.80 12.34
C LYS A 74 -0.31 -25.15 11.76
N LEU A 75 0.75 -25.20 10.95
CA LEU A 75 1.23 -26.46 10.37
C LEU A 75 1.71 -27.45 11.43
N ASP A 76 2.37 -26.95 12.49
CA ASP A 76 2.78 -27.77 13.62
C ASP A 76 1.57 -28.32 14.39
N ALA A 77 0.56 -27.50 14.64
CA ALA A 77 -0.69 -27.94 15.27
C ALA A 77 -1.43 -28.99 14.42
N ASP A 78 -1.51 -28.75 13.10
CA ASP A 78 -2.13 -29.67 12.14
C ASP A 78 -1.36 -31.01 12.06
N LEU A 79 -0.04 -31.01 12.26
CA LEU A 79 0.78 -32.23 12.28
C LEU A 79 0.53 -33.07 13.54
N VAL A 80 0.31 -32.43 14.69
CA VAL A 80 0.09 -33.08 15.98
C VAL A 80 -1.39 -33.42 16.21
N SER A 81 -2.30 -32.84 15.43
CA SER A 81 -3.73 -33.12 15.48
C SER A 81 -4.04 -34.61 15.38
N ALA A 82 -4.75 -35.14 16.38
CA ALA A 82 -5.20 -36.53 16.40
C ALA A 82 -6.28 -36.82 15.35
N ASN A 83 -6.99 -35.79 14.85
CA ASN A 83 -8.04 -35.93 13.87
C ASN A 83 -7.53 -35.55 12.47
N PRO A 84 -7.28 -36.53 11.58
CA PRO A 84 -6.77 -36.26 10.24
C PRO A 84 -7.74 -35.43 9.38
N TRP A 85 -9.04 -35.40 9.71
CA TRP A 85 -10.02 -34.58 9.01
C TRP A 85 -9.79 -33.08 9.20
N GLU A 86 -9.10 -32.62 10.25
CA GLU A 86 -8.76 -31.21 10.43
C GLU A 86 -7.86 -30.69 9.29
N ARG A 87 -6.89 -31.50 8.87
CA ARG A 87 -6.01 -31.20 7.74
C ARG A 87 -6.79 -31.18 6.42
N VAL A 88 -7.69 -32.14 6.24
CA VAL A 88 -8.52 -32.24 5.02
C VAL A 88 -9.46 -31.04 4.91
N VAL A 89 -10.12 -30.61 5.99
CA VAL A 89 -10.93 -29.38 6.03
C VAL A 89 -10.09 -28.18 5.62
N THR A 90 -8.91 -28.01 6.23
CA THR A 90 -8.01 -26.88 5.91
C THR A 90 -7.61 -26.87 4.44
N LEU A 91 -7.26 -28.02 3.84
CA LEU A 91 -6.89 -28.08 2.42
C LEU A 91 -8.04 -27.67 1.49
N VAL A 92 -9.26 -28.09 1.80
CA VAL A 92 -10.45 -27.73 1.02
C VAL A 92 -10.82 -26.26 1.19
N GLU A 93 -10.63 -25.71 2.38
CA GLU A 93 -10.77 -24.28 2.63
C GLU A 93 -9.75 -23.47 1.83
N LEU A 94 -8.49 -23.92 1.75
CA LEU A 94 -7.44 -23.29 0.95
C LEU A 94 -7.80 -23.23 -0.54
N GLU A 95 -8.33 -24.31 -1.12
CA GLU A 95 -8.80 -24.31 -2.52
C GLU A 95 -9.94 -23.30 -2.73
N SER A 96 -10.87 -23.22 -1.77
CA SER A 96 -11.95 -22.23 -1.83
C SER A 96 -11.44 -20.78 -1.69
N ILE A 97 -10.41 -20.54 -0.87
CA ILE A 97 -9.77 -19.24 -0.71
C ILE A 97 -9.04 -18.85 -2.00
N LYS A 98 -8.30 -19.78 -2.63
CA LYS A 98 -7.63 -19.56 -3.93
C LYS A 98 -8.63 -19.16 -5.00
N ALA A 99 -9.75 -19.87 -5.12
CA ALA A 99 -10.81 -19.56 -6.07
C ALA A 99 -11.41 -18.16 -5.82
N LYS A 100 -11.69 -17.80 -4.56
CA LYS A 100 -12.18 -16.45 -4.20
C LYS A 100 -11.16 -15.35 -4.51
N ALA A 101 -9.88 -15.59 -4.23
CA ALA A 101 -8.81 -14.63 -4.52
C ALA A 101 -8.64 -14.41 -6.03
N ALA A 102 -8.66 -15.48 -6.84
CA ALA A 102 -8.62 -15.39 -8.29
C ALA A 102 -9.80 -14.58 -8.85
N LYS A 103 -11.03 -14.81 -8.34
CA LYS A 103 -12.21 -14.02 -8.69
C LYS A 103 -12.06 -12.54 -8.34
N ARG A 104 -11.51 -12.22 -7.16
CA ARG A 104 -11.27 -10.83 -6.75
C ARG A 104 -10.28 -10.14 -7.68
N VAL A 105 -9.17 -10.81 -8.01
CA VAL A 105 -8.16 -10.32 -8.95
C VAL A 105 -8.75 -10.11 -10.35
N ALA A 106 -9.58 -11.04 -10.83
CA ALA A 106 -10.25 -10.91 -12.11
C ALA A 106 -11.27 -9.75 -12.12
N ALA A 107 -11.99 -9.52 -11.02
CA ALA A 107 -12.90 -8.39 -10.86
C ALA A 107 -12.16 -7.04 -10.81
N GLU A 108 -11.03 -6.97 -10.09
CA GLU A 108 -10.16 -5.79 -10.04
C GLU A 108 -9.56 -5.48 -11.43
N ALA A 109 -9.13 -6.49 -12.19
CA ALA A 109 -8.64 -6.32 -13.56
C ALA A 109 -9.73 -5.78 -14.50
N ARG A 110 -10.94 -6.33 -14.42
CA ARG A 110 -12.12 -5.83 -15.16
C ARG A 110 -12.45 -4.38 -14.80
N ALA A 111 -12.37 -4.02 -13.52
CA ALA A 111 -12.60 -2.65 -13.07
C ALA A 111 -11.55 -1.65 -13.61
N ARG A 112 -10.33 -2.13 -13.92
CA ARG A 112 -9.28 -1.33 -14.57
C ARG A 112 -9.34 -1.34 -16.10
N GLY A 113 -10.32 -2.02 -16.70
CA GLY A 113 -10.46 -2.15 -18.15
C GLY A 113 -9.45 -3.11 -18.79
N GLU A 114 -8.73 -3.90 -17.99
CA GLU A 114 -7.81 -4.92 -18.46
C GLU A 114 -8.58 -6.23 -18.76
N LYS A 115 -8.25 -6.91 -19.86
CA LYS A 115 -8.78 -8.26 -20.11
C LYS A 115 -8.15 -9.22 -19.09
N PRO A 116 -8.94 -9.88 -18.22
CA PRO A 116 -8.39 -10.90 -17.33
C PRO A 116 -7.82 -12.05 -18.17
N GLU A 117 -6.58 -12.45 -17.86
CA GLU A 117 -5.94 -13.64 -18.42
C GLU A 117 -6.85 -14.86 -18.28
N ALA A 118 -7.02 -15.64 -19.35
CA ALA A 118 -7.91 -16.81 -19.38
C ALA A 118 -7.60 -17.83 -18.27
N ALA A 119 -6.33 -17.98 -17.88
CA ALA A 119 -5.89 -18.84 -16.77
C ALA A 119 -6.43 -18.43 -15.39
N LYS A 120 -6.89 -17.18 -15.21
CA LYS A 120 -7.47 -16.68 -13.95
C LYS A 120 -8.99 -16.86 -13.88
N LEU A 121 -9.62 -17.22 -15.00
CA LEU A 121 -11.07 -17.45 -15.10
C LEU A 121 -11.43 -18.94 -15.06
N ASP A 122 -10.53 -19.80 -15.50
CA ASP A 122 -10.74 -21.26 -15.67
C ASP A 122 -10.33 -22.12 -14.47
N LEU A 123 -10.32 -21.55 -13.26
CA LEU A 123 -10.46 -22.40 -12.08
C LEU A 123 -11.91 -22.88 -12.07
N GLU A 124 -12.16 -24.06 -12.67
CA GLU A 124 -13.45 -24.76 -12.59
C GLU A 124 -13.95 -24.63 -11.15
N GLU A 125 -15.16 -24.11 -11.01
CA GLU A 125 -15.80 -23.90 -9.72
C GLU A 125 -16.19 -25.27 -9.18
N VAL A 126 -15.21 -26.00 -8.65
CA VAL A 126 -15.45 -27.25 -7.93
C VAL A 126 -16.21 -26.84 -6.68
N ASP A 127 -17.52 -27.03 -6.71
CA ASP A 127 -18.39 -26.76 -5.57
C ASP A 127 -18.07 -27.74 -4.44
N VAL A 128 -17.17 -27.30 -3.57
CA VAL A 128 -16.76 -28.04 -2.38
C VAL A 128 -17.70 -27.83 -1.20
N THR A 129 -18.84 -27.15 -1.35
CA THR A 129 -19.74 -26.81 -0.23
C THR A 129 -20.25 -28.05 0.48
N ARG A 130 -20.71 -29.06 -0.27
CA ARG A 130 -21.15 -30.34 0.30
C ARG A 130 -20.01 -31.10 0.97
N MET A 131 -18.83 -31.07 0.35
CA MET A 131 -17.64 -31.73 0.89
C MET A 131 -17.19 -31.08 2.21
N LYS A 132 -17.25 -29.74 2.31
CA LYS A 132 -16.98 -29.00 3.54
C LYS A 132 -17.96 -29.34 4.66
N GLN A 133 -19.26 -29.48 4.35
CA GLN A 133 -20.25 -29.88 5.35
C GLN A 133 -19.94 -31.26 5.93
N ILE A 134 -19.61 -32.22 5.07
CA ILE A 134 -19.23 -33.58 5.49
C ILE A 134 -17.95 -33.55 6.33
N PHE A 135 -16.93 -32.80 5.93
CA PHE A 135 -15.68 -32.72 6.69
C PHE A 135 -15.82 -31.97 8.02
N LEU A 136 -16.72 -30.98 8.12
CA LEU A 136 -17.07 -30.34 9.39
C LEU A 136 -17.74 -31.33 10.35
N GLN A 137 -18.61 -32.20 9.85
CA GLN A 137 -19.22 -33.27 10.66
C GLN A 137 -18.15 -34.26 11.14
N LEU A 138 -17.31 -34.76 10.24
CA LEU A 138 -16.22 -35.70 10.56
C LEU A 138 -15.14 -35.11 11.48
N LYS A 139 -15.00 -33.77 11.49
CA LYS A 139 -14.15 -33.05 12.45
C LYS A 139 -14.74 -33.07 13.87
N GLN A 140 -16.06 -33.02 14.00
CA GLN A 140 -16.76 -32.95 15.29
C GLN A 140 -17.09 -34.32 15.88
N GLU A 141 -17.15 -35.36 15.05
CA GLU A 141 -17.43 -36.73 15.48
C GLU A 141 -16.23 -37.36 16.21
N PRO A 142 -16.47 -38.15 17.29
CA PRO A 142 -15.42 -38.92 17.94
C PRO A 142 -14.72 -39.85 16.95
N LEU A 143 -13.40 -39.95 17.04
CA LEU A 143 -12.56 -40.74 16.12
C LEU A 143 -12.96 -42.23 16.08
N GLU A 144 -13.56 -42.75 17.16
CA GLU A 144 -14.04 -44.14 17.26
C GLU A 144 -15.19 -44.46 16.27
N LEU A 145 -15.94 -43.45 15.82
CA LEU A 145 -17.02 -43.62 14.84
C LEU A 145 -16.53 -43.47 13.39
N THR A 146 -15.38 -42.82 13.18
CA THR A 146 -14.88 -42.41 11.86
C THR A 146 -13.60 -43.13 11.44
N ARG A 147 -12.81 -43.66 12.38
CA ARG A 147 -11.84 -44.72 12.09
C ARG A 147 -12.67 -45.90 11.63
N GLY A 148 -12.54 -46.26 10.36
CA GLY A 148 -13.27 -47.36 9.77
C GLY A 148 -13.22 -48.55 10.72
N ILE A 149 -14.40 -49.13 10.94
CA ILE A 149 -14.63 -50.50 11.40
C ILE A 149 -13.30 -51.26 11.36
N GLU A 150 -12.73 -51.57 12.51
CA GLU A 150 -11.69 -52.59 12.63
C GLU A 150 -12.34 -53.91 12.18
N SER A 151 -12.49 -54.10 10.87
CA SER A 151 -12.71 -55.39 10.25
C SER A 151 -11.33 -55.98 10.03
N HIS A 152 -10.76 -56.51 11.11
CA HIS A 152 -10.25 -57.88 11.23
C HIS A 152 -9.67 -58.13 12.63
#